data_AF-A0A4R1V319-F1
#
_entry.id   AF-A0A4R1V319-F1
#
_cell.length_a   1.000
_cell.length_b   1.000
_cell.length_c   1.000
_cell.angle_alpha   90.00
_cell.angle_beta   90.00
_cell.angle_gamma   90.00
#
_symmetry.space_group_name_H-M   'P 1'
#
loop_
_entity.id
_entity.type
_entity.pdbx_description
1 polymer ?
#
loop_
_entity_poly.entity_id
_entity_poly.type
_entity_poly.pdbx_seq_one_letter_code
_entity_poly.pdbx_strand_id
1 'polypeptide(L)' 'MGQIGIRKLLVVGAMSRIRWIVRKGVLPDNWLGRMMARRPRMVVAVALANKMARTIWAMMTREEDYRLA' A
#
# COMPACT_ATOMS: atom_id res chain seq x y z
N MET A 1 16.19 -16.82 -1.14
CA MET A 1 14.76 -17.07 -1.46
C MET A 1 13.90 -16.15 -0.61
N GLY A 2 13.35 -15.07 -1.19
CA GLY A 2 12.54 -14.09 -0.45
C GLY A 2 11.17 -14.66 -0.07
N GLN A 3 10.69 -14.37 1.14
CA GLN A 3 9.43 -14.91 1.68
C GLN A 3 8.22 -14.45 0.86
N ILE A 4 7.75 -15.32 -0.04
CA ILE A 4 6.57 -15.11 -0.90
C ILE A 4 5.32 -14.78 -0.06
N GLY A 5 5.25 -15.31 1.17
CA GLY A 5 4.16 -15.05 2.12
C GLY A 5 4.02 -13.57 2.48
N ILE A 6 5.11 -12.90 2.86
CA ILE A 6 5.07 -11.48 3.25
C ILE A 6 4.64 -10.62 2.07
N ARG A 7 5.20 -10.87 0.87
CA ARG A 7 4.81 -10.10 -0.33
C ARG A 7 3.33 -10.27 -0.65
N LYS A 8 2.80 -11.50 -0.54
CA LYS A 8 1.36 -11.76 -0.73
C LYS A 8 0.51 -11.01 0.30
N LEU A 9 0.88 -11.06 1.58
CA LEU A 9 0.15 -10.36 2.65
C LEU A 9 0.12 -8.85 2.43
N LEU A 10 1.23 -8.24 2.01
CA LEU A 10 1.29 -6.80 1.72
C LEU A 10 0.38 -6.42 0.54
N VAL A 11 0.36 -7.23 -0.52
CA VAL A 11 -0.52 -6.99 -1.68
C VAL A 11 -2.00 -7.17 -1.30
N VAL A 12 -2.32 -8.17 -0.48
CA VAL A 12 -3.68 -8.38 0.03
C VAL A 12 -4.13 -7.18 0.89
N GLY A 13 -3.27 -6.69 1.79
CA GLY A 13 -3.55 -5.49 2.60
C GLY A 13 -3.76 -4.23 1.74
N ALA A 14 -2.92 -4.02 0.71
CA ALA A 14 -3.07 -2.94 -0.24
C ALA A 14 -4.40 -3.02 -1.02
N MET A 15 -4.77 -4.22 -1.46
CA MET A 15 -6.04 -4.47 -2.18
C MET A 15 -7.26 -4.22 -1.29
N SER A 16 -7.23 -4.60 -0.01
CA SER A 16 -8.29 -4.31 0.95
C SER A 16 -8.50 -2.79 1.12
N ARG A 17 -7.40 -2.02 1.21
CA ARG A 17 -7.46 -0.56 1.32
C ARG A 17 -8.02 0.10 0.06
N ILE A 18 -7.59 -0.35 -1.13
CA ILE A 18 -8.12 0.14 -2.41
C ILE A 18 -9.60 -0.20 -2.54
N ARG A 19 -10.01 -1.42 -2.19
CA ARG A 19 -11.42 -1.85 -2.24
C ARG A 19 -12.30 -1.00 -1.34
N TRP A 20 -11.84 -0.66 -0.13
CA TRP A 20 -12.57 0.21 0.78
C TRP A 20 -12.74 1.62 0.23
N ILE A 21 -11.67 2.19 -0.35
CA ILE A 21 -11.71 3.54 -0.94
C ILE A 21 -12.66 3.59 -2.16
N VAL A 22 -12.59 2.58 -3.03
CA VAL A 22 -13.51 2.45 -4.17
C VAL A 22 -14.95 2.30 -3.71
N ARG A 23 -15.22 1.50 -2.66
CA ARG A 23 -16.57 1.36 -2.10
C ARG A 23 -17.09 2.65 -1.48
N LYS A 24 -16.23 3.42 -0.81
CA LYS A 24 -16.64 4.67 -0.14
C LYS A 24 -16.87 5.81 -1.12
N GLY A 25 -16.45 5.68 -2.39
CA GLY A 25 -16.58 6.72 -3.42
C GLY A 25 -15.70 7.96 -3.21
N VAL A 26 -15.04 8.07 -2.06
CA VAL A 26 -14.10 9.15 -1.74
C VAL A 26 -12.75 8.80 -2.34
N LEU A 27 -12.46 9.28 -3.55
CA LEU A 27 -11.06 9.39 -3.98
C LEU A 27 -10.44 10.46 -3.07
N PRO A 28 -9.57 10.11 -2.12
CA PRO A 28 -8.98 11.12 -1.28
C PRO A 28 -8.02 11.94 -2.17
N ASP A 29 -7.89 13.25 -1.94
CA ASP A 29 -6.89 14.11 -2.60
C ASP A 29 -5.42 13.72 -2.30
N ASN A 30 -5.23 12.56 -1.67
CA ASN A 30 -3.95 11.96 -1.44
C ASN A 30 -3.38 11.29 -2.70
N TRP A 31 -2.11 10.92 -2.60
CA TRP A 31 -1.35 10.24 -3.64
C TRP A 31 -2.09 9.03 -4.25
N LEU A 32 -2.84 8.26 -3.45
CA LEU A 32 -3.53 7.06 -3.93
C LEU A 32 -4.74 7.40 -4.81
N GLY A 33 -5.53 8.40 -4.45
CA GLY A 33 -6.65 8.88 -5.27
C GLY A 33 -6.18 9.35 -6.64
N ARG A 34 -5.13 10.18 -6.68
CA ARG A 34 -4.51 10.65 -7.94
C ARG A 34 -3.99 9.51 -8.82
N MET A 35 -3.45 8.46 -8.20
CA MET A 35 -2.93 7.32 -8.94
C MET A 35 -4.03 6.41 -9.47
N MET A 36 -5.12 6.21 -8.72
CA MET A 36 -6.30 5.49 -9.18
C MET A 36 -7.04 6.21 -10.31
N ALA A 37 -6.97 7.55 -10.38
CA ALA A 37 -7.52 8.31 -11.49
C ALA A 37 -6.75 8.12 -12.81
N ARG A 38 -5.46 7.72 -12.76
CA ARG A 38 -4.56 7.68 -13.93
C ARG A 38 -4.07 6.27 -14.31
N ARG A 39 -4.26 5.27 -13.46
CA ARG A 39 -3.69 3.92 -13.61
C ARG A 39 -4.67 2.82 -13.20
N PRO A 40 -4.58 1.62 -13.81
CA PRO A 40 -5.43 0.50 -13.44
C PRO A 40 -5.17 0.03 -12.01
N ARG A 41 -6.23 -0.48 -11.36
CA ARG A 41 -6.28 -0.82 -9.93
C ARG A 41 -5.15 -1.73 -9.47
N MET A 42 -4.76 -2.73 -10.27
CA MET A 42 -3.69 -3.67 -9.91
C MET A 42 -2.32 -3.00 -9.84
N VAL A 43 -2.01 -2.08 -10.74
CA VAL A 43 -0.76 -1.31 -10.72
C VAL A 43 -0.70 -0.43 -9.47
N VAL A 44 -1.83 0.16 -9.11
CA VAL A 44 -1.95 0.97 -7.89
C VAL A 44 -1.77 0.11 -6.62
N ALA A 45 -2.31 -1.10 -6.60
CA ALA A 45 -2.13 -2.03 -5.49
C ALA A 45 -0.67 -2.45 -5.30
N VAL A 46 0.03 -2.76 -6.39
CA VAL A 46 1.46 -3.14 -6.33
C VAL A 46 2.32 -1.96 -5.88
N ALA A 47 2.05 -0.75 -6.35
CA ALA A 47 2.78 0.44 -5.92
C ALA A 47 2.52 0.75 -4.44
N LEU A 48 1.27 0.61 -3.96
CA LEU A 48 0.92 0.75 -2.55
C LEU A 48 1.62 -0.31 -1.69
N ALA A 49 1.65 -1.57 -2.14
CA ALA A 49 2.35 -2.65 -1.45
C ALA A 49 3.87 -2.38 -1.36
N ASN A 50 4.49 -1.87 -2.44
CA ASN A 50 5.90 -1.45 -2.42
C ASN A 50 6.15 -0.29 -1.45
N LYS A 51 5.23 0.69 -1.40
CA LYS A 51 5.31 1.79 -0.42
C LYS A 51 5.28 1.25 1.02
N MET A 52 4.34 0.35 1.32
CA MET A 52 4.25 -0.30 2.64
C MET A 52 5.51 -1.10 2.97
N ALA A 53 6.03 -1.89 2.01
CA ALA A 53 7.26 -2.65 2.18
C ALA A 53 8.45 -1.75 2.52
N ARG A 54 8.55 -0.57 1.86
CA ARG A 54 9.63 0.38 2.11
C ARG A 54 9.49 1.09 3.46
N THR A 55 8.28 1.38 3.91
CA THR A 55 8.01 1.87 5.27
C THR A 55 8.43 0.84 6.32
N ILE A 56 8.03 -0.44 6.13
CA ILE A 56 8.43 -1.53 7.03
C ILE A 56 9.94 -1.71 7.03
N TRP A 57 10.59 -1.66 5.85
CA TRP A 57 12.03 -1.72 5.75
C TRP A 57 12.71 -0.57 6.50
N ALA A 58 12.24 0.67 6.32
CA ALA A 58 12.77 1.82 7.03
C ALA A 58 12.63 1.68 8.55
N MET A 59 11.49 1.19 9.02
CA MET A 59 11.26 0.89 10.45
C MET A 59 12.23 -0.18 10.96
N MET A 60 12.36 -1.31 10.25
CA MET A 60 13.29 -2.38 10.62
C MET A 60 14.74 -1.91 10.63
N THR A 61 15.15 -1.07 9.67
CA THR A 61 16.53 -0.57 9.60
C THR A 61 16.86 0.49 10.64
N ARG A 62 15.85 1.19 11.15
CA ARG A 62 16.01 2.29 12.10
C ARG A 62 15.61 1.90 13.53
N GLU A 63 15.16 0.66 13.74
CA GLU A 63 14.55 0.17 14.99
C GLU A 63 13.49 1.13 15.54
N GLU A 64 12.79 1.83 14.65
CA GLU A 64 11.76 2.80 15.02
C GLU A 64 10.39 2.11 15.10
N ASP A 65 9.68 2.34 16.20
CA ASP A 65 8.30 1.89 16.35
C ASP A 65 7.38 2.51 15.30
N TYR A 66 6.30 1.78 14.98
CA TYR A 66 5.30 2.23 14.03
C TYR A 66 4.69 3.57 14.47
N ARG A 67 5.05 4.65 13.77
CA ARG A 67 4.43 5.97 13.92
C ARG A 67 3.37 6.17 12.84
N LEU A 68 2.13 6.42 13.27
CA LEU A 68 1.06 6.96 12.42
C LEU A 68 1.44 8.40 12.04
N ALA A 69 2.02 8.56 10.86
CA ALA A 69 2.21 9.86 10.21
C ALA A 69 0.91 10.34 9.56
#